data_AF-A0A183GAG6-F1
#
_entry.id   AF-A0A183GAG6-F1
#
_cell.length_a   1.000
_cell.length_b   1.000
_cell.length_c   1.000
_cell.angle_alpha   90.00
_cell.angle_beta   90.00
_cell.angle_gamma   90.00
#
_symmetry.space_group_name_H-M   'P 1'
#
loop_
_entity.id
_entity.type
_entity.pdbx_description
1 polymer ?
#
loop_
_entity_poly.entity_id
_entity_poly.type
_entity_poly.pdbx_seq_one_letter_code
_entity_poly.pdbx_strand_id
1 'polypeptide(L)'
;MYVIVSKVVASVRRAAVFSLGKLASTRPSFAGSALDHLADMFNDEIVEVRLGAIAALTPLIVHGELQKEQLETVLQCLDDAIVDSRQALRVLLAKAEFADAECMKICATALLNCLHRFPGDKNQIYRCLSEVGARHAVFVHGMVRELLGLHLVYDTREQQIDDVFYIAKLILVLNAAANYEPIVSLLPECVLKHYRFIRAAASDLVAPIKALPVTSGEMSGSTSDILVNAYERLREVTREPTLADRNALRRLILEDVNAISAFNEPLAGAARFIASLCEINCALESLAQTVLRGGGDIRDASNTIHQVSYTQYMLVLFAYLSFIDF
;
A
#
# COMPACT_ATOMS: atom_id res chain seq x y z
N MET A 1 44.58 5.09 19.73
CA MET A 1 44.90 6.07 18.68
C MET A 1 43.97 5.93 17.47
N TYR A 2 43.89 4.76 16.81
CA TYR A 2 42.97 4.52 15.68
C TYR A 2 41.49 4.82 15.96
N VAL A 3 40.96 4.38 17.11
CA VAL A 3 39.55 4.64 17.50
C VAL A 3 39.26 6.13 17.72
N ILE A 4 40.25 6.89 18.20
CA ILE A 4 40.09 8.34 18.43
C ILE A 4 40.11 9.07 17.09
N VAL A 5 41.04 8.71 16.19
CA VAL A 5 41.10 9.29 14.84
C VAL A 5 39.81 8.99 14.05
N SER A 6 39.31 7.76 14.09
CA SER A 6 38.05 7.38 13.44
C SER A 6 36.85 8.17 13.99
N LYS A 7 36.74 8.35 15.31
CA LYS A 7 35.70 9.17 15.93
C LYS A 7 35.81 10.66 15.58
N VAL A 8 37.02 11.21 15.51
CA VAL A 8 37.26 12.60 15.12
C VAL A 8 36.87 12.82 13.65
N VAL A 9 37.28 11.93 12.75
CA VAL A 9 36.92 11.99 11.31
C VAL A 9 35.40 11.93 11.12
N ALA A 10 34.70 11.06 11.87
CA ALA A 10 33.24 11.00 11.86
C ALA A 10 32.59 12.32 12.29
N SER A 11 33.09 12.93 13.37
CA SER A 11 32.55 14.19 13.90
C SER A 11 32.74 15.36 12.94
N VAL A 12 33.89 15.43 12.25
CA VAL A 12 34.17 16.47 11.26
C VAL A 12 33.25 16.32 10.04
N ARG A 13 33.10 15.10 9.49
CA ARG A 13 32.19 14.85 8.36
C ARG A 13 30.75 15.23 8.70
N ARG A 14 30.25 14.85 9.88
CA ARG A 14 28.90 15.24 10.33
C ARG A 14 28.73 16.75 10.45
N ALA A 15 29.71 17.44 11.05
CA ALA A 15 29.67 18.90 11.18
C ALA A 15 29.69 19.60 9.82
N ALA A 16 30.46 19.08 8.86
CA ALA A 16 30.52 19.58 7.50
C ALA A 16 29.17 19.42 6.77
N VAL A 17 28.57 18.22 6.81
CA VAL A 17 27.24 17.94 6.23
C VAL A 17 26.17 18.86 6.82
N PHE A 18 26.15 19.02 8.15
CA PHE A 18 25.21 19.92 8.82
C PHE A 18 25.40 21.37 8.39
N SER A 19 26.65 21.85 8.35
CA SER A 19 26.96 23.22 7.95
C SER A 19 26.61 23.49 6.48
N LEU A 20 26.89 22.52 5.60
CA LEU A 20 26.57 22.59 4.18
C LEU A 20 25.06 22.65 3.97
N GLY A 21 24.29 21.76 4.59
CA GLY A 21 22.83 21.76 4.53
C GLY A 21 22.23 23.06 5.07
N LYS A 22 22.75 23.58 6.18
CA LYS A 22 22.29 24.85 6.75
C LYS A 22 22.57 26.02 5.82
N LEU A 23 23.76 26.10 5.23
CA LEU A 23 24.11 27.16 4.29
C LEU A 23 23.23 27.10 3.03
N ALA A 24 23.07 25.91 2.45
CA ALA A 24 22.23 25.68 1.28
C ALA A 24 20.76 26.05 1.54
N SER A 25 20.23 25.79 2.73
CA SER A 25 18.86 26.16 3.10
C SER A 25 18.61 27.67 3.10
N THR A 26 19.66 28.47 3.25
CA THR A 26 19.57 29.95 3.25
C THR A 26 19.83 30.57 1.88
N ARG A 27 20.35 29.80 0.92
CA ARG A 27 20.85 30.31 -0.36
C ARG A 27 20.43 29.39 -1.51
N PRO A 28 19.31 29.66 -2.20
CA PRO A 28 18.82 28.84 -3.31
C PRO A 28 19.84 28.67 -4.44
N SER A 29 20.62 29.70 -4.77
CA SER A 29 21.67 29.64 -5.79
C SER A 29 22.81 28.66 -5.46
N PHE A 30 22.99 28.32 -4.18
CA PHE A 30 23.98 27.36 -3.71
C PHE A 30 23.37 25.96 -3.50
N ALA A 31 22.04 25.85 -3.40
CA ALA A 31 21.36 24.60 -3.13
C ALA A 31 21.59 23.55 -4.24
N GLY A 32 21.61 23.97 -5.51
CA GLY A 32 21.90 23.08 -6.63
C GLY A 32 23.29 22.45 -6.53
N SER A 33 24.34 23.24 -6.30
CA SER A 33 25.70 22.71 -6.13
C SER A 33 25.88 21.89 -4.84
N ALA A 34 25.13 22.20 -3.79
CA ALA A 34 25.16 21.43 -2.55
C ALA A 34 24.48 20.06 -2.69
N LEU A 35 23.55 19.90 -3.64
CA LEU A 35 22.82 18.65 -3.87
C LEU A 35 23.78 17.52 -4.23
N ASP A 36 24.66 17.71 -5.22
CA ASP A 36 25.63 16.70 -5.66
C ASP A 36 26.52 16.25 -4.48
N HIS A 37 27.09 17.22 -3.77
CA HIS A 37 27.97 16.94 -2.64
C HIS A 37 27.25 16.26 -1.47
N LEU A 38 25.98 16.58 -1.22
CA LEU A 38 25.18 15.90 -0.19
C LEU A 38 24.78 14.50 -0.64
N ALA A 39 24.43 14.30 -1.91
CA ALA A 39 24.10 12.99 -2.47
C ALA A 39 25.29 12.03 -2.41
N ASP A 40 26.51 12.51 -2.69
CA ASP A 40 27.73 11.70 -2.55
C ASP A 40 27.93 11.16 -1.13
N MET A 41 27.51 11.92 -0.10
CA MET A 41 27.63 11.51 1.31
C MET A 41 26.65 10.39 1.70
N PHE A 42 25.73 9.99 0.81
CA PHE A 42 24.84 8.86 1.04
C PHE A 42 25.59 7.53 0.94
N ASN A 43 26.79 7.53 0.35
CA ASN A 43 27.65 6.34 0.30
C ASN A 43 28.75 6.36 1.37
N ASP A 44 28.66 7.25 2.36
CA ASP A 44 29.63 7.29 3.45
C ASP A 44 29.57 5.99 4.28
N GLU A 45 30.74 5.50 4.70
CA GLU A 45 30.88 4.30 5.53
C GLU A 45 30.20 4.45 6.91
N ILE A 46 30.02 5.70 7.37
CA ILE A 46 29.43 6.02 8.68
C ILE A 46 27.93 6.30 8.53
N VAL A 47 27.12 5.47 9.19
CA VAL A 47 25.65 5.54 9.17
C VAL A 47 25.15 6.94 9.55
N GLU A 48 25.69 7.54 10.61
CA GLU A 48 25.26 8.85 11.10
C GLU A 48 25.60 9.99 10.14
N VAL A 49 26.64 9.82 9.31
CA VAL A 49 26.96 10.77 8.24
C VAL A 49 25.94 10.64 7.12
N ARG A 50 25.63 9.41 6.67
CA ARG A 50 24.59 9.15 5.67
C ARG A 50 23.23 9.71 6.08
N LEU A 51 22.78 9.39 7.30
CA LEU A 51 21.50 9.87 7.83
C LEU A 51 21.49 11.41 7.94
N GLY A 52 22.61 11.99 8.37
CA GLY A 52 22.80 13.44 8.40
C GLY A 52 22.71 14.07 7.02
N ALA A 53 23.24 13.42 5.99
CA ALA A 53 23.19 13.88 4.60
C ALA A 53 21.76 13.83 4.05
N ILE A 54 21.02 12.74 4.30
CA ILE A 54 19.61 12.63 3.93
C ILE A 54 18.80 13.74 4.59
N ALA A 55 18.98 13.95 5.90
CA ALA A 55 18.27 14.99 6.64
C ALA A 55 18.61 16.41 6.15
N ALA A 56 19.88 16.65 5.80
CA ALA A 56 20.33 17.92 5.24
C ALA A 56 19.78 18.18 3.83
N LEU A 57 19.67 17.13 2.99
CA LEU A 57 19.23 17.24 1.60
C LEU A 57 17.71 17.32 1.46
N THR A 58 16.95 16.64 2.32
CA THR A 58 15.48 16.59 2.27
C THR A 58 14.78 17.96 2.14
N PRO A 59 15.15 19.02 2.88
CA PRO A 59 14.52 20.33 2.71
C PRO A 59 14.99 21.09 1.45
N LEU A 60 16.11 20.71 0.86
CA LEU A 60 16.71 21.37 -0.30
C LEU A 60 16.21 20.80 -1.62
N ILE A 61 15.77 19.54 -1.60
CA ILE A 61 15.36 18.79 -2.79
C ILE A 61 14.19 19.43 -3.54
N VAL A 62 13.39 20.27 -2.85
CA VAL A 62 12.26 20.99 -3.46
C VAL A 62 12.70 22.16 -4.34
N HIS A 63 13.98 22.54 -4.30
CA HIS A 63 14.54 23.65 -5.08
C HIS A 63 15.29 23.19 -6.34
N GLY A 64 15.37 21.88 -6.57
CA GLY A 64 16.06 21.31 -7.71
C GLY A 64 15.38 20.03 -8.20
N GLU A 65 15.86 19.52 -9.32
CA GLU A 65 15.42 18.25 -9.89
C GLU A 65 16.52 17.21 -9.68
N LEU A 66 16.12 16.00 -9.31
CA LEU A 66 17.03 14.85 -9.27
C LEU A 66 17.23 14.32 -10.68
N GLN A 67 18.48 14.39 -11.13
CA GLN A 67 18.95 13.75 -12.35
C GLN A 67 19.19 12.26 -12.11
N LYS A 68 19.23 11.49 -13.19
CA LYS A 68 19.39 10.03 -13.15
C LYS A 68 20.60 9.57 -12.32
N GLU A 69 21.75 10.19 -12.51
CA GLU A 69 23.01 9.81 -11.83
C GLU A 69 22.93 10.06 -10.31
N GLN A 70 22.36 11.20 -9.92
CA GLN A 70 22.11 11.54 -8.52
C GLN A 70 21.09 10.58 -7.90
N LEU A 71 20.01 10.28 -8.64
CA LEU A 71 18.95 9.38 -8.18
C LEU A 71 19.48 7.96 -7.96
N GLU A 72 20.22 7.40 -8.92
CA GLU A 72 20.82 6.06 -8.79
C GLU A 72 21.74 5.96 -7.57
N THR A 73 22.50 7.02 -7.28
CA THR A 73 23.36 7.12 -6.10
C THR A 73 22.53 7.11 -4.81
N VAL A 74 21.52 7.98 -4.77
CA VAL A 74 20.65 8.17 -3.60
C VAL A 74 19.81 6.92 -3.30
N LEU A 75 19.34 6.20 -4.32
CA LEU A 75 18.50 5.00 -4.18
C LEU A 75 19.21 3.82 -3.51
N GLN A 76 20.54 3.79 -3.48
CA GLN A 76 21.30 2.74 -2.76
C GLN A 76 20.97 2.70 -1.26
N CYS A 77 20.58 3.85 -0.68
CA CYS A 77 20.14 3.93 0.71
C CYS A 77 18.76 3.28 0.98
N LEU A 78 17.98 2.90 -0.05
CA LEU A 78 16.76 2.10 0.14
C LEU A 78 17.09 0.66 0.54
N ASP A 79 18.31 0.22 0.27
CA ASP A 79 18.83 -1.11 0.61
C ASP A 79 19.67 -1.13 1.89
N ASP A 80 19.72 0.00 2.62
CA ASP A 80 20.47 0.11 3.87
C ASP A 80 19.91 -0.87 4.93
N ALA A 81 20.81 -1.52 5.68
CA ALA A 81 20.43 -2.40 6.77
C ALA A 81 19.64 -1.64 7.86
N ILE A 82 19.90 -0.34 8.01
CA ILE A 82 19.28 0.51 9.03
C ILE A 82 17.92 1.03 8.54
N VAL A 83 16.87 0.71 9.30
CA VAL A 83 15.48 1.11 9.02
C VAL A 83 15.35 2.65 8.92
N ASP A 84 16.00 3.38 9.82
CA ASP A 84 15.92 4.84 9.87
C ASP A 84 16.49 5.49 8.61
N SER A 85 17.58 4.96 8.06
CA SER A 85 18.16 5.43 6.80
C SER A 85 17.19 5.21 5.64
N ARG A 86 16.61 4.00 5.53
CA ARG A 86 15.61 3.70 4.50
C ARG A 86 14.40 4.62 4.61
N GLN A 87 13.94 4.87 5.84
CA GLN A 87 12.79 5.73 6.09
C GLN A 87 13.07 7.19 5.77
N ALA A 88 14.23 7.71 6.17
CA ALA A 88 14.64 9.07 5.86
C ALA A 88 14.70 9.28 4.34
N LEU A 89 15.22 8.29 3.60
CA LEU A 89 15.27 8.36 2.15
C LEU A 89 13.86 8.37 1.52
N ARG A 90 12.94 7.53 1.97
CA ARG A 90 11.55 7.56 1.48
C ARG A 90 10.89 8.93 1.68
N VAL A 91 11.16 9.58 2.81
CA VAL A 91 10.68 10.96 3.08
C VAL A 91 11.29 11.97 2.11
N LEU A 92 12.56 11.80 1.75
CA LEU A 92 13.22 12.63 0.73
C LEU A 92 12.59 12.41 -0.66
N LEU A 93 12.43 11.16 -1.10
CA LEU A 93 11.87 10.81 -2.41
C LEU A 93 10.44 11.32 -2.57
N ALA A 94 9.61 11.29 -1.52
CA ALA A 94 8.26 11.85 -1.52
C ALA A 94 8.21 13.36 -1.85
N LYS A 95 9.32 14.09 -1.59
CA LYS A 95 9.43 15.53 -1.81
C LYS A 95 10.27 15.91 -3.03
N ALA A 96 11.00 14.97 -3.60
CA ALA A 96 11.90 15.20 -4.71
C ALA A 96 11.12 15.43 -6.01
N GLU A 97 11.63 16.30 -6.87
CA GLU A 97 11.16 16.45 -8.24
C GLU A 97 12.12 15.69 -9.17
N PHE A 98 11.60 14.91 -10.11
CA PHE A 98 12.42 14.14 -11.06
C PHE A 98 12.58 14.88 -12.39
N ALA A 99 13.79 14.82 -12.95
CA ALA A 99 14.10 15.50 -14.22
C ALA A 99 13.31 14.94 -15.42
N ASP A 100 13.04 13.63 -15.44
CA ASP A 100 12.36 12.97 -16.55
C ASP A 100 11.59 11.70 -16.16
N ALA A 101 10.90 11.12 -17.15
CA ALA A 101 10.13 9.89 -17.00
C ALA A 101 11.00 8.65 -16.72
N GLU A 102 12.28 8.66 -17.11
CA GLU A 102 13.21 7.56 -16.83
C GLU A 102 13.55 7.52 -15.33
N CYS A 103 13.82 8.68 -14.74
CA CYS A 103 14.03 8.84 -13.30
C CYS A 103 12.81 8.35 -12.51
N MET A 104 11.60 8.71 -12.95
CA MET A 104 10.36 8.21 -12.35
C MET A 104 10.27 6.68 -12.40
N LYS A 105 10.63 6.08 -13.54
CA LYS A 105 10.63 4.61 -13.72
C LYS A 105 11.65 3.91 -12.83
N ILE A 106 12.86 4.46 -12.72
CA ILE A 106 13.92 3.94 -11.85
C ILE A 106 13.45 4.01 -10.39
N CYS A 107 12.90 5.14 -9.94
CA CYS A 107 12.39 5.30 -8.58
C CYS A 107 11.25 4.33 -8.27
N ALA A 108 10.24 4.21 -9.15
CA ALA A 108 9.13 3.28 -8.94
C ALA A 108 9.61 1.83 -8.82
N THR A 109 10.52 1.41 -9.70
CA THR A 109 11.09 0.06 -9.68
C THR A 109 11.88 -0.18 -8.39
N ALA A 110 12.68 0.80 -7.95
CA ALA A 110 13.46 0.70 -6.73
C ALA A 110 12.57 0.59 -5.48
N LEU A 111 11.47 1.36 -5.40
CA LEU A 111 10.50 1.26 -4.29
C LEU A 111 9.78 -0.10 -4.27
N LEU A 112 9.41 -0.64 -5.44
CA LEU A 112 8.82 -1.98 -5.54
C LEU A 112 9.82 -3.09 -5.15
N ASN A 113 11.09 -2.96 -5.52
CA ASN A 113 12.15 -3.88 -5.09
C ASN A 113 12.40 -3.77 -3.58
N CYS A 114 12.35 -2.55 -3.03
CA CYS A 114 12.46 -2.32 -1.59
C CYS A 114 11.30 -3.02 -0.84
N LEU A 115 10.08 -2.99 -1.39
CA LEU A 115 8.92 -3.69 -0.83
C LEU A 115 9.11 -5.21 -0.80
N HIS A 116 9.70 -5.77 -1.86
CA HIS A 116 10.04 -7.19 -1.91
C HIS A 116 11.09 -7.57 -0.86
N ARG A 117 12.12 -6.73 -0.70
CA ARG A 117 13.25 -7.00 0.20
C ARG A 117 12.91 -6.75 1.67
N PHE A 118 12.06 -5.77 1.97
CA PHE A 118 11.70 -5.34 3.31
C PHE A 118 10.17 -5.25 3.47
N PRO A 119 9.44 -6.39 3.54
CA PRO A 119 7.98 -6.38 3.68
C PRO A 119 7.50 -5.73 4.99
N GLY A 120 8.35 -5.64 6.02
CA GLY A 120 8.05 -4.90 7.25
C GLY A 120 7.91 -3.39 7.06
N ASP A 121 8.48 -2.83 5.99
CA ASP A 121 8.42 -1.40 5.66
C ASP A 121 7.20 -1.05 4.77
N LYS A 122 6.26 -1.99 4.58
CA LYS A 122 5.14 -1.89 3.63
C LYS A 122 4.40 -0.56 3.70
N ASN A 123 3.97 -0.16 4.90
CA ASN A 123 3.14 1.03 5.08
C ASN A 123 3.91 2.32 4.72
N GLN A 124 5.21 2.39 5.03
CA GLN A 124 5.99 3.58 4.69
C GLN A 124 6.32 3.63 3.19
N ILE A 125 6.49 2.47 2.54
CA ILE A 125 6.67 2.40 1.09
C ILE A 125 5.38 2.83 0.37
N TYR A 126 4.21 2.38 0.83
CA TYR A 126 2.92 2.83 0.28
C TYR A 126 2.73 4.34 0.40
N ARG A 127 3.05 4.92 1.55
CA ARG A 127 3.03 6.39 1.71
C ARG A 127 3.98 7.09 0.74
N CYS A 128 5.20 6.56 0.57
CA CYS A 128 6.15 7.11 -0.38
C CYS A 128 5.62 7.05 -1.82
N LEU A 129 5.08 5.90 -2.25
CA LEU A 129 4.49 5.72 -3.58
C LEU A 129 3.29 6.64 -3.81
N SER A 130 2.46 6.86 -2.78
CA SER A 130 1.34 7.81 -2.83
C SER A 130 1.82 9.22 -3.17
N GLU A 131 2.77 9.75 -2.40
CA GLU A 131 3.32 11.11 -2.60
C GLU A 131 4.07 11.25 -3.92
N VAL A 132 4.89 10.26 -4.27
CA VAL A 132 5.63 10.26 -5.54
C VAL A 132 4.67 10.24 -6.73
N GLY A 133 3.60 9.43 -6.67
CA GLY A 133 2.58 9.35 -7.71
C GLY A 133 1.80 10.65 -7.86
N ALA A 134 1.40 11.26 -6.73
CA ALA A 134 0.71 12.54 -6.72
C ALA A 134 1.55 13.66 -7.37
N ARG A 135 2.86 13.70 -7.10
CA ARG A 135 3.78 14.72 -7.61
C ARG A 135 4.09 14.53 -9.09
N HIS A 136 4.38 13.31 -9.52
CA HIS A 136 4.87 13.01 -10.86
C HIS A 136 3.78 12.43 -11.79
N ALA A 137 2.55 12.95 -11.66
CA ALA A 137 1.39 12.37 -12.34
C ALA A 137 1.54 12.31 -13.88
N VAL A 138 2.20 13.30 -14.48
CA VAL A 138 2.48 13.33 -15.92
C VAL A 138 3.43 12.21 -16.35
N PHE A 139 4.46 11.90 -15.56
CA PHE A 139 5.37 10.80 -15.86
C PHE A 139 4.70 9.43 -15.64
N VAL A 140 3.90 9.30 -14.58
CA VAL A 140 3.14 8.08 -14.29
C VAL A 140 2.17 7.76 -15.42
N HIS A 141 1.57 8.76 -16.07
CA HIS A 141 0.65 8.57 -17.20
C HIS A 141 1.25 7.66 -18.30
N GLY A 142 2.52 7.85 -18.65
CA GLY A 142 3.21 7.04 -19.66
C GLY A 142 3.45 5.58 -19.25
N MET A 143 3.35 5.29 -17.95
CA MET A 143 3.66 3.98 -17.37
C MET A 143 2.42 3.21 -16.91
N VAL A 144 1.22 3.80 -16.92
CA VAL A 144 -0.02 3.19 -16.38
C VAL A 144 -0.25 1.79 -16.93
N ARG A 145 -0.09 1.60 -18.24
CA ARG A 145 -0.31 0.29 -18.90
C ARG A 145 0.71 -0.75 -18.46
N GLU A 146 1.97 -0.38 -18.31
CA GLU A 146 3.04 -1.25 -17.82
C GLU A 146 2.79 -1.63 -16.35
N LEU A 147 2.44 -0.67 -15.51
CA LEU A 147 2.21 -0.86 -14.08
C LEU A 147 1.00 -1.77 -13.80
N LEU A 148 -0.10 -1.55 -14.52
CA LEU A 148 -1.35 -2.30 -14.35
C LEU A 148 -1.43 -3.55 -15.25
N GLY A 149 -0.41 -3.83 -16.07
CA GLY A 149 -0.40 -4.98 -16.98
C GLY A 149 -1.49 -4.94 -18.05
N LEU A 150 -1.93 -3.74 -18.47
CA LEU A 150 -3.03 -3.57 -19.42
C LEU A 150 -2.57 -3.93 -20.84
N HIS A 151 -3.17 -4.97 -21.41
CA HIS A 151 -2.94 -5.38 -22.79
C HIS A 151 -4.00 -4.77 -23.73
N LEU A 152 -3.56 -4.25 -24.88
CA LEU A 152 -4.43 -3.62 -25.88
C LEU A 152 -5.45 -4.57 -26.55
N VAL A 153 -5.20 -5.88 -26.50
CA VAL A 153 -5.94 -6.89 -27.28
C VAL A 153 -6.63 -7.93 -26.38
N TYR A 154 -6.16 -8.10 -25.14
CA TYR A 154 -6.66 -9.12 -24.23
C TYR A 154 -7.29 -8.44 -23.02
N ASP A 155 -8.44 -8.98 -22.57
CA ASP A 155 -8.98 -8.62 -21.27
C ASP A 155 -7.91 -8.90 -20.20
N THR A 156 -7.58 -7.85 -19.46
CA THR A 156 -6.60 -7.96 -18.39
C THR A 156 -7.25 -8.79 -17.29
N ARG A 157 -6.62 -9.90 -16.89
CA ARG A 157 -7.11 -10.70 -15.76
C ARG A 157 -7.16 -9.80 -14.53
N GLU A 158 -8.32 -9.73 -13.88
CA GLU A 158 -8.52 -8.96 -12.66
C GLU A 158 -7.50 -9.42 -11.60
N GLN A 159 -6.61 -8.50 -11.21
CA GLN A 159 -5.57 -8.75 -10.21
C GLN A 159 -6.20 -8.73 -8.82
N GLN A 160 -5.73 -9.62 -7.95
CA GLN A 160 -6.30 -9.81 -6.62
C GLN A 160 -5.89 -8.66 -5.69
N ILE A 161 -6.82 -8.20 -4.83
CA ILE A 161 -6.63 -7.06 -3.91
C ILE A 161 -5.67 -7.42 -2.74
N ASP A 162 -5.42 -8.70 -2.51
CA ASP A 162 -4.47 -9.20 -1.51
C ASP A 162 -3.00 -9.12 -1.96
N ASP A 163 -2.73 -8.93 -3.26
CA ASP A 163 -1.38 -8.77 -3.79
C ASP A 163 -0.77 -7.43 -3.37
N VAL A 164 0.16 -7.51 -2.44
CA VAL A 164 0.93 -6.39 -1.88
C VAL A 164 1.60 -5.53 -2.96
N PHE A 165 2.09 -6.13 -4.05
CA PHE A 165 2.76 -5.41 -5.14
C PHE A 165 1.75 -4.74 -6.06
N TYR A 166 0.64 -5.42 -6.34
CA TYR A 166 -0.46 -4.83 -7.11
C TYR A 166 -0.99 -3.59 -6.40
N ILE A 167 -1.26 -3.68 -5.10
CA ILE A 167 -1.69 -2.52 -4.29
C ILE A 167 -0.68 -1.39 -4.33
N ALA A 168 0.63 -1.68 -4.25
CA ALA A 168 1.66 -0.64 -4.34
C ALA A 168 1.61 0.11 -5.69
N LYS A 169 1.53 -0.62 -6.81
CA LYS A 169 1.41 -0.03 -8.15
C LYS A 169 0.11 0.76 -8.29
N LEU A 170 -0.97 0.23 -7.72
CA LEU A 170 -2.28 0.85 -7.77
C LEU A 170 -2.30 2.16 -6.97
N ILE A 171 -1.72 2.21 -5.77
CA ILE A 171 -1.55 3.45 -4.98
C ILE A 171 -0.80 4.51 -5.79
N LEU A 172 0.29 4.14 -6.46
CA LEU A 172 1.07 5.06 -7.31
C LEU A 172 0.19 5.65 -8.44
N VAL A 173 -0.53 4.80 -9.17
CA VAL A 173 -1.37 5.20 -10.31
C VAL A 173 -2.58 6.02 -9.87
N LEU A 174 -3.25 5.66 -8.77
CA LEU A 174 -4.45 6.35 -8.30
C LEU A 174 -4.15 7.74 -7.77
N ASN A 175 -3.05 7.93 -7.06
CA ASN A 175 -2.63 9.26 -6.61
C ASN A 175 -2.18 10.14 -7.80
N ALA A 176 -1.56 9.55 -8.83
CA ALA A 176 -1.33 10.25 -10.09
C ALA A 176 -2.66 10.66 -10.77
N ALA A 177 -3.65 9.74 -10.82
CA ALA A 177 -4.96 10.00 -11.40
C ALA A 177 -5.75 11.10 -10.67
N ALA A 178 -5.52 11.26 -9.36
CA ALA A 178 -6.14 12.33 -8.58
C ALA A 178 -5.67 13.73 -9.01
N ASN A 179 -4.42 13.83 -9.52
CA ASN A 179 -3.81 15.09 -9.94
C ASN A 179 -3.72 15.26 -11.47
N TYR A 180 -3.92 14.19 -12.26
CA TYR A 180 -3.88 14.22 -13.71
C TYR A 180 -5.02 13.40 -14.34
N GLU A 181 -6.08 14.10 -14.73
CA GLU A 181 -7.34 13.55 -15.27
C GLU A 181 -7.17 12.56 -16.44
N PRO A 182 -6.25 12.75 -17.40
CA PRO A 182 -6.08 11.80 -18.51
C PRO A 182 -5.70 10.36 -18.09
N ILE A 183 -5.25 10.13 -16.85
CA ILE A 183 -5.06 8.77 -16.35
C ILE A 183 -6.39 8.07 -16.12
N VAL A 184 -7.43 8.79 -15.67
CA VAL A 184 -8.74 8.22 -15.32
C VAL A 184 -9.39 7.52 -16.52
N SER A 185 -9.23 8.08 -17.73
CA SER A 185 -9.74 7.48 -18.96
C SER A 185 -9.01 6.19 -19.38
N LEU A 186 -7.83 5.91 -18.80
CA LEU A 186 -7.08 4.68 -19.02
C LEU A 186 -7.43 3.57 -18.02
N LEU A 187 -8.16 3.89 -16.94
CA LEU A 187 -8.45 2.94 -15.87
C LEU A 187 -9.64 2.05 -16.25
N PRO A 188 -9.48 0.71 -16.25
CA PRO A 188 -10.60 -0.21 -16.41
C PRO A 188 -11.56 -0.16 -15.21
N GLU A 189 -12.79 -0.63 -15.41
CA GLU A 189 -13.83 -0.66 -14.37
C GLU A 189 -13.41 -1.47 -13.12
N CYS A 190 -12.65 -2.57 -13.27
CA CYS A 190 -12.13 -3.32 -12.13
C CYS A 190 -11.18 -2.47 -11.25
N VAL A 191 -10.34 -1.65 -11.87
CA VAL A 191 -9.44 -0.73 -11.15
C VAL A 191 -10.24 0.35 -10.42
N LEU A 192 -11.35 0.82 -10.98
CA LEU A 192 -12.26 1.76 -10.30
C LEU A 192 -12.95 1.13 -9.09
N LYS A 193 -13.31 -0.16 -9.15
CA LYS A 193 -13.81 -0.90 -7.98
C LYS A 193 -12.73 -0.99 -6.89
N HIS A 194 -11.50 -1.36 -7.26
CA HIS A 194 -10.38 -1.44 -6.33
C HIS A 194 -10.05 -0.08 -5.71
N TYR A 195 -10.13 1.01 -6.47
CA TYR A 195 -9.99 2.37 -5.95
C TYR A 195 -11.01 2.67 -4.85
N ARG A 196 -12.31 2.38 -5.08
CA ARG A 196 -13.35 2.60 -4.07
C ARG A 196 -13.09 1.81 -2.81
N PHE A 197 -12.67 0.56 -2.95
CA PHE A 197 -12.31 -0.32 -1.83
C PHE A 197 -11.12 0.25 -1.03
N ILE A 198 -9.99 0.51 -1.69
CA ILE A 198 -8.76 1.00 -1.03
C ILE A 198 -9.01 2.34 -0.36
N ARG A 199 -9.76 3.25 -1.02
CA ARG A 199 -10.06 4.56 -0.44
C ARG A 199 -10.97 4.47 0.79
N ALA A 200 -11.89 3.51 0.83
CA ALA A 200 -12.71 3.24 2.00
C ALA A 200 -11.88 2.63 3.14
N ALA A 201 -10.91 1.77 2.82
CA ALA A 201 -10.07 1.09 3.80
C ALA A 201 -8.92 1.97 4.35
N ALA A 202 -8.30 2.80 3.50
CA ALA A 202 -7.11 3.60 3.78
C ALA A 202 -7.15 4.94 3.02
N SER A 203 -8.00 5.86 3.49
CA SER A 203 -8.18 7.18 2.88
C SER A 203 -6.95 8.09 2.97
N ASP A 204 -6.01 7.78 3.86
CA ASP A 204 -4.73 8.49 4.00
C ASP A 204 -3.73 8.14 2.91
N LEU A 205 -3.89 6.98 2.24
CA LEU A 205 -2.97 6.50 1.21
C LEU A 205 -3.39 6.86 -0.22
N VAL A 206 -4.68 7.18 -0.46
CA VAL A 206 -5.19 7.45 -1.80
C VAL A 206 -6.09 8.67 -1.82
N ALA A 207 -5.66 9.70 -2.55
CA ALA A 207 -6.38 10.95 -2.71
C ALA A 207 -7.69 10.81 -3.53
N PRO A 208 -8.67 11.71 -3.32
CA PRO A 208 -9.86 11.79 -4.17
C PRO A 208 -9.55 12.08 -5.64
N ILE A 209 -10.01 11.20 -6.52
CA ILE A 209 -10.09 11.46 -7.95
C ILE A 209 -11.33 12.31 -8.25
N LYS A 210 -11.13 13.57 -8.62
CA LYS A 210 -12.21 14.56 -8.86
C LYS A 210 -13.06 14.24 -10.10
N ALA A 211 -12.46 13.64 -11.13
CA ALA A 211 -13.10 13.35 -12.40
C ALA A 211 -14.08 12.16 -12.34
N LEU A 212 -13.96 11.30 -11.32
CA LEU A 212 -14.94 10.26 -11.08
C LEU A 212 -16.15 10.90 -10.40
N PRO A 213 -17.38 10.67 -10.90
CA PRO A 213 -18.56 11.16 -10.20
C PRO A 213 -18.48 10.63 -8.77
N VAL A 214 -18.42 11.56 -7.83
CA VAL A 214 -18.78 11.27 -6.45
C VAL A 214 -20.20 10.75 -6.58
N THR A 215 -20.41 9.45 -6.48
CA THR A 215 -21.74 8.91 -6.24
C THR A 215 -22.24 9.69 -5.05
N SER A 216 -23.17 10.62 -5.30
CA SER A 216 -23.79 11.52 -4.35
C SER A 216 -24.07 10.75 -3.06
N GLY A 217 -23.21 11.01 -2.08
CA GLY A 217 -22.84 10.02 -1.09
C GLY A 217 -21.41 10.24 -0.65
N GLU A 218 -21.08 11.48 -0.25
CA GLU A 218 -20.43 11.59 1.05
C GLU A 218 -21.36 10.89 2.07
N MET A 219 -21.28 9.56 2.16
CA MET A 219 -21.27 8.98 3.48
C MET A 219 -19.84 9.30 3.92
N SER A 220 -19.54 10.21 4.84
CA SER A 220 -20.03 10.20 6.24
C SER A 220 -20.49 8.82 6.71
N GLY A 221 -19.89 7.78 6.14
CA GLY A 221 -19.97 6.44 6.63
C GLY A 221 -18.80 6.36 7.58
N SER A 222 -19.06 6.35 8.87
CA SER A 222 -18.05 5.93 9.84
C SER A 222 -17.41 4.64 9.32
N THR A 223 -16.16 4.35 9.67
CA THR A 223 -15.52 3.06 9.38
C THR A 223 -16.45 1.89 9.74
N SER A 224 -17.33 2.09 10.74
CA SER A 224 -18.46 1.21 11.10
C SER A 224 -19.43 0.89 9.95
N ASP A 225 -19.78 1.83 9.07
CA ASP A 225 -20.80 1.66 8.03
C ASP A 225 -20.34 0.71 6.91
N ILE A 226 -19.02 0.56 6.74
CA ILE A 226 -18.44 -0.44 5.83
C ILE A 226 -18.72 -1.86 6.35
N LEU A 227 -18.57 -2.07 7.66
CA LEU A 227 -18.91 -3.35 8.29
C LEU A 227 -20.41 -3.61 8.29
N VAL A 228 -21.22 -2.59 8.54
CA VAL A 228 -22.69 -2.69 8.46
C VAL A 228 -23.10 -3.11 7.05
N ASN A 229 -22.53 -2.51 6.00
CA ASN A 229 -22.81 -2.90 4.63
C ASN A 229 -22.33 -4.33 4.30
N ALA A 230 -21.16 -4.75 4.80
CA ALA A 230 -20.70 -6.14 4.65
C ALA A 230 -21.65 -7.14 5.34
N TYR A 231 -22.17 -6.78 6.52
CA TYR A 231 -23.15 -7.57 7.25
C TYR A 231 -24.53 -7.62 6.55
N GLU A 232 -25.01 -6.49 6.02
CA GLU A 232 -26.26 -6.43 5.26
C GLU A 232 -26.18 -7.29 3.99
N ARG A 233 -25.07 -7.22 3.25
CA ARG A 233 -24.82 -8.11 2.10
C ARG A 233 -24.84 -9.58 2.48
N LEU A 234 -24.26 -9.96 3.63
CA LEU A 234 -24.35 -11.34 4.13
C LEU A 234 -25.81 -11.76 4.40
N ARG A 235 -26.65 -10.84 4.86
CA ARG A 235 -28.08 -11.09 5.05
C ARG A 235 -28.80 -11.27 3.71
N GLU A 236 -28.44 -10.51 2.69
CA GLU A 236 -29.03 -10.62 1.36
C GLU A 236 -28.68 -11.93 0.64
N VAL A 237 -27.48 -12.49 0.89
CA VAL A 237 -27.11 -13.84 0.38
C VAL A 237 -28.19 -14.87 0.69
N THR A 238 -28.80 -14.84 1.88
CA THR A 238 -29.84 -15.83 2.24
C THR A 238 -31.12 -15.75 1.40
N ARG A 239 -31.32 -14.67 0.64
CA ARG A 239 -32.48 -14.47 -0.23
C ARG A 239 -32.29 -15.04 -1.64
N GLU A 240 -31.06 -15.36 -2.03
CA GLU A 240 -30.78 -15.91 -3.35
C GLU A 240 -31.22 -17.38 -3.48
N PRO A 241 -31.86 -17.77 -4.60
CA PRO A 241 -32.52 -19.07 -4.71
C PRO A 241 -31.51 -20.22 -4.87
N THR A 242 -30.44 -20.02 -5.64
CA THR A 242 -29.49 -21.10 -5.95
C THR A 242 -28.32 -21.12 -4.97
N LEU A 243 -27.75 -22.30 -4.72
CA LEU A 243 -26.54 -22.44 -3.91
C LEU A 243 -25.31 -21.82 -4.60
N ALA A 244 -25.27 -21.89 -5.93
CA ALA A 244 -24.16 -21.38 -6.73
C ALA A 244 -24.05 -19.85 -6.62
N ASP A 245 -25.16 -19.14 -6.76
CA ASP A 245 -25.21 -17.67 -6.66
C ASP A 245 -24.87 -17.22 -5.24
N ARG A 246 -25.41 -17.92 -4.23
CA ARG A 246 -25.05 -17.71 -2.82
C ARG A 246 -23.56 -17.85 -2.57
N ASN A 247 -22.93 -18.92 -3.07
CA ASN A 247 -21.51 -19.14 -2.90
C ASN A 247 -20.63 -18.17 -3.72
N ALA A 248 -21.14 -17.63 -4.83
CA ALA A 248 -20.47 -16.55 -5.56
C ALA A 248 -20.48 -15.25 -4.75
N LEU A 249 -21.63 -14.85 -4.21
CA LEU A 249 -21.74 -13.66 -3.36
C LEU A 249 -20.94 -13.78 -2.06
N ARG A 250 -20.94 -14.97 -1.42
CA ARG A 250 -20.13 -15.21 -0.21
C ARG A 250 -18.64 -15.03 -0.45
N ARG A 251 -18.12 -15.45 -1.61
CA ARG A 251 -16.71 -15.24 -1.98
C ARG A 251 -16.38 -13.76 -2.07
N LEU A 252 -17.22 -12.97 -2.75
CA LEU A 252 -17.04 -11.52 -2.84
C LEU A 252 -17.06 -10.85 -1.46
N ILE A 253 -17.96 -11.27 -0.57
CA ILE A 253 -18.01 -10.75 0.81
C ILE A 253 -16.75 -11.14 1.59
N LEU A 254 -16.27 -12.38 1.45
CA LEU A 254 -15.05 -12.86 2.10
C LEU A 254 -13.81 -12.08 1.64
N GLU A 255 -13.69 -11.82 0.33
CA GLU A 255 -12.62 -11.00 -0.24
C GLU A 255 -12.63 -9.58 0.36
N ASP A 256 -13.79 -8.91 0.34
CA ASP A 256 -13.95 -7.57 0.90
C ASP A 256 -13.59 -7.53 2.40
N VAL A 257 -14.10 -8.47 3.18
CA VAL A 257 -13.95 -8.50 4.63
C VAL A 257 -12.53 -8.87 5.05
N ASN A 258 -11.88 -9.80 4.36
CA ASN A 258 -10.47 -10.11 4.60
C ASN A 258 -9.57 -8.92 4.27
N ALA A 259 -9.88 -8.20 3.20
CA ALA A 259 -9.16 -6.99 2.87
C ALA A 259 -9.41 -5.87 3.90
N ILE A 260 -10.64 -5.69 4.42
CA ILE A 260 -10.91 -4.78 5.54
C ILE A 260 -10.05 -5.17 6.76
N SER A 261 -9.94 -6.47 7.08
CA SER A 261 -9.09 -6.92 8.18
C SER A 261 -7.59 -6.68 7.95
N ALA A 262 -7.12 -6.66 6.70
CA ALA A 262 -5.72 -6.47 6.39
C ALA A 262 -5.29 -5.00 6.40
N PHE A 263 -6.22 -4.08 6.08
CA PHE A 263 -5.94 -2.66 5.90
C PHE A 263 -6.48 -1.77 7.03
N ASN A 264 -7.44 -2.25 7.84
CA ASN A 264 -8.07 -1.46 8.89
C ASN A 264 -7.93 -2.12 10.27
N GLU A 265 -6.87 -1.74 11.01
CA GLU A 265 -6.53 -2.32 12.30
C GLU A 265 -7.65 -2.21 13.35
N PRO A 266 -8.36 -1.06 13.50
CA PRO A 266 -9.52 -0.96 14.39
C PRO A 266 -10.68 -1.91 14.07
N LEU A 267 -10.91 -2.20 12.79
CA LEU A 267 -12.04 -3.03 12.35
C LEU A 267 -11.66 -4.48 12.10
N ALA A 268 -10.39 -4.84 12.22
CA ALA A 268 -9.88 -6.15 11.85
C ALA A 268 -10.54 -7.29 12.65
N GLY A 269 -10.87 -7.06 13.92
CA GLY A 269 -11.60 -8.02 14.74
C GLY A 269 -13.01 -8.29 14.22
N ALA A 270 -13.78 -7.23 13.99
CA ALA A 270 -15.15 -7.34 13.48
C ALA A 270 -15.22 -7.89 12.04
N ALA A 271 -14.24 -7.53 11.20
CA ALA A 271 -14.10 -8.09 9.88
C ALA A 271 -13.83 -9.60 9.94
N ARG A 272 -12.84 -10.06 10.72
CA ARG A 272 -12.59 -11.50 10.91
C ARG A 272 -13.82 -12.25 11.42
N PHE A 273 -14.61 -11.63 12.29
CA PHE A 273 -15.87 -12.19 12.76
C PHE A 273 -16.89 -12.40 11.63
N ILE A 274 -17.10 -11.41 10.76
CA ILE A 274 -17.99 -11.54 9.59
C ILE A 274 -17.47 -12.62 8.62
N ALA A 275 -16.17 -12.71 8.40
CA ALA A 275 -15.56 -13.75 7.58
C ALA A 275 -15.85 -15.16 8.14
N SER A 276 -15.66 -15.35 9.45
CA SER A 276 -15.99 -16.62 10.12
C SER A 276 -17.47 -16.97 10.02
N LEU A 277 -18.38 -15.99 10.16
CA LEU A 277 -19.81 -16.23 9.95
C LEU A 277 -20.13 -16.67 8.52
N CYS A 278 -19.47 -16.07 7.53
CA CYS A 278 -19.65 -16.41 6.12
C CYS A 278 -19.20 -17.86 5.82
N GLU A 279 -18.05 -18.27 6.36
CA GLU A 279 -17.53 -19.63 6.25
C GLU A 279 -18.46 -20.68 6.89
N ILE A 280 -18.95 -20.40 8.11
CA ILE A 280 -19.91 -21.30 8.79
C ILE A 280 -21.19 -21.44 7.98
N ASN A 281 -21.74 -20.32 7.49
CA ASN A 281 -22.97 -20.33 6.71
C ASN A 281 -22.81 -21.13 5.40
N CYS A 282 -21.67 -20.94 4.71
CA CYS A 282 -21.32 -21.71 3.52
C CYS A 282 -21.24 -23.21 3.81
N ALA A 283 -20.53 -23.59 4.88
CA ALA A 283 -20.35 -24.98 5.25
C ALA A 283 -21.65 -25.66 5.68
N LEU A 284 -22.52 -24.96 6.42
CA LEU A 284 -23.85 -25.45 6.81
C LEU A 284 -24.76 -25.69 5.61
N GLU A 285 -24.79 -24.76 4.64
CA GLU A 285 -25.60 -24.95 3.44
C GLU A 285 -25.07 -26.06 2.52
N SER A 286 -23.75 -26.16 2.39
CA SER A 286 -23.10 -27.28 1.69
C SER A 286 -23.49 -28.61 2.32
N LEU A 287 -23.44 -28.70 3.65
CA LEU A 287 -23.82 -29.90 4.38
C LEU A 287 -25.31 -30.23 4.25
N ALA A 288 -26.19 -29.24 4.33
CA ALA A 288 -27.61 -29.42 4.11
C ALA A 288 -27.90 -29.95 2.70
N GLN A 289 -27.16 -29.51 1.68
CA GLN A 289 -27.29 -30.03 0.31
C GLN A 289 -26.79 -31.47 0.20
N THR A 290 -25.62 -31.78 0.76
CA THR A 290 -25.06 -33.14 0.74
C THR A 290 -25.95 -34.14 1.47
N VAL A 291 -26.45 -33.78 2.66
CA VAL A 291 -27.23 -34.68 3.55
C VAL A 291 -28.71 -34.76 3.15
N LEU A 292 -29.37 -33.65 2.83
CA LEU A 292 -30.82 -33.63 2.60
C LEU A 292 -31.21 -33.80 1.13
N ARG A 293 -30.33 -33.44 0.18
CA ARG A 293 -30.61 -33.57 -1.26
C ARG A 293 -29.85 -34.70 -1.94
N GLY A 294 -29.10 -35.50 -1.18
CA GLY A 294 -28.52 -36.77 -1.64
C GLY A 294 -27.36 -36.64 -2.63
N GLY A 295 -26.65 -35.51 -2.62
CA GLY A 295 -25.65 -35.17 -3.64
C GLY A 295 -24.20 -35.60 -3.37
N GLY A 296 -23.85 -36.15 -2.21
CA GLY A 296 -22.44 -36.50 -1.90
C GLY A 296 -22.24 -37.52 -0.77
N ASP A 297 -20.97 -37.87 -0.51
CA ASP A 297 -20.57 -38.89 0.47
C ASP A 297 -20.67 -38.35 1.92
N ILE A 298 -21.21 -39.17 2.83
CA ILE A 298 -21.36 -38.84 4.26
C ILE A 298 -20.00 -38.53 4.92
N ARG A 299 -18.90 -39.07 4.37
CA ARG A 299 -17.54 -38.77 4.82
C ARG A 299 -17.13 -37.32 4.57
N ASP A 300 -17.53 -36.74 3.43
CA ASP A 300 -17.26 -35.33 3.11
C ASP A 300 -18.08 -34.40 4.00
N ALA A 301 -19.31 -34.79 4.34
CA ALA A 301 -20.12 -34.09 5.33
C ALA A 301 -19.45 -34.10 6.72
N SER A 302 -18.90 -35.25 7.15
CA SER A 302 -18.17 -35.37 8.43
C SER A 302 -16.92 -34.48 8.48
N ASN A 303 -16.15 -34.41 7.40
CA ASN A 303 -14.96 -33.55 7.31
C ASN A 303 -15.33 -32.06 7.37
N THR A 304 -16.41 -31.68 6.70
CA THR A 304 -16.95 -30.31 6.72
C THR A 304 -17.39 -29.92 8.13
N ILE A 305 -18.04 -30.83 8.89
CA ILE A 305 -18.42 -30.60 10.30
C ILE A 305 -17.20 -30.38 11.18
N HIS A 306 -16.14 -31.15 11.00
CA HIS A 306 -14.91 -30.98 11.76
C HIS A 306 -14.24 -29.63 11.49
N GLN A 307 -14.23 -29.17 10.23
CA GLN A 307 -13.74 -27.83 9.87
C GLN A 307 -14.57 -26.72 10.51
N VAL A 308 -15.90 -26.85 10.49
CA VAL A 308 -16.82 -25.89 11.14
C VAL A 308 -16.64 -25.85 12.65
N SER A 309 -16.36 -27.00 13.29
CA SER A 309 -16.14 -27.05 14.74
C SER A 309 -14.90 -26.25 15.14
N TYR A 310 -13.82 -26.32 14.35
CA TYR A 310 -12.61 -25.51 14.59
C TYR A 310 -12.86 -24.00 14.41
N THR A 311 -13.61 -23.59 13.39
CA THR A 311 -13.98 -22.17 13.20
C THR A 311 -14.95 -21.67 14.28
N GLN A 312 -15.80 -22.55 14.81
CA GLN A 312 -16.71 -22.23 15.92
C GLN A 312 -15.95 -22.04 17.26
N TYR A 313 -14.90 -22.82 17.52
CA TYR A 313 -13.99 -22.57 18.65
C TYR A 313 -13.27 -21.22 18.53
N MET A 314 -12.82 -20.86 17.32
CA MET A 314 -12.23 -19.55 17.06
C MET A 314 -13.24 -18.42 17.29
N LEU A 315 -14.50 -18.58 16.88
CA LEU A 315 -15.58 -17.61 17.12
C LEU A 315 -15.87 -17.41 18.61
N VAL A 316 -15.88 -18.47 19.42
CA VAL A 316 -16.05 -18.36 20.88
C VAL A 316 -14.84 -17.64 21.50
N LEU A 317 -13.63 -17.92 21.03
CA LEU A 317 -12.41 -17.23 21.48
C LEU A 317 -12.43 -15.73 21.09
N PHE A 318 -12.84 -15.41 19.86
CA PHE A 318 -12.94 -14.03 19.37
C PHE A 318 -14.07 -13.26 20.03
N ALA A 319 -15.24 -13.86 20.28
CA ALA A 319 -16.31 -13.24 21.05
C ALA A 319 -15.89 -12.93 22.48
N TYR A 320 -15.11 -13.83 23.13
CA TYR A 320 -14.56 -13.59 24.46
C TYR A 320 -13.53 -12.46 24.50
N LEU A 321 -12.68 -12.34 23.46
CA LEU A 321 -11.66 -11.29 23.37
C LEU A 321 -12.23 -9.93 22.96
N SER A 322 -13.28 -9.90 22.13
CA SER A 322 -13.88 -8.66 21.61
C SER A 322 -14.85 -7.99 22.60
N PHE A 323 -15.34 -8.73 23.60
CA PHE A 323 -16.19 -8.19 24.69
C PHE A 323 -15.39 -7.60 25.86
N ILE A 324 -14.07 -7.76 25.88
CA ILE A 324 -13.19 -7.22 26.94
C ILE A 324 -12.72 -5.79 26.60
N ASP A 325 -12.77 -5.39 25.32
CA ASP A 325 -12.29 -4.07 24.85
C ASP A 325 -13.41 -3.19 24.26
N PHE A 326 -14.60 -3.21 24.86
CA PHE A 326 -15.66 -2.21 24.62
C PHE A 326 -16.04 -1.48 25.92
#